data_AF-A0A3P1W2B0-F1
#
_entry.id   AF-A0A3P1W2B0-F1
#
_cell.length_a   1.000
_cell.length_b   1.000
_cell.length_c   1.000
_cell.angle_alpha   90.00
_cell.angle_beta   90.00
_cell.angle_gamma   90.00
#
_symmetry.space_group_name_H-M   'P 1'
#
loop_
_entity.id
_entity.type
_entity.pdbx_description
1 polymer ?
#
loop_
_entity_poly.entity_id
_entity_poly.type
_entity_poly.pdbx_seq_one_letter_code
_entity_poly.pdbx_strand_id
1 'polypeptide(L)'
;MRLLSYIYLLITTIRNFLYDEKILPIRKVPGVEVICIGNISVGGTGKTPAVHFFVKKLLAKGRKVAVVSRGYRGKRKRDPLLVSDGMVIFATPQESGDESYLHALNLKVPVIVGADRYKACMFAKKHFDIDTIVLDDGFQHRKLYRDRDVVLIDATNPFGGGYVLPRGLLREDFKRAVKRASEFIITKSDLVNERELKRIKNYFIKKFHKEVSVAKHGISKLCDLKGNMKPLFWVKGKKLMIFSGLANPLNFEKTVISLAPAYIERLDFKDHHNFKAKDIALIRKKAEKMDADYILTTEKDLVKLPDNLNISNLYVLKIEFTMLEDNTLKDMKG
;
A
#
# COMPACT_ATOMS: atom_id res chain seq x y z
N MET A 1 -16.76 14.21 18.08
CA MET A 1 -16.12 13.92 16.77
C MET A 1 -16.25 15.03 15.72
N ARG A 2 -17.41 15.70 15.55
CA ARG A 2 -17.57 16.76 14.54
C ARG A 2 -16.63 17.95 14.73
N LEU A 3 -16.54 18.50 15.95
CA LEU A 3 -15.66 19.63 16.28
C LEU A 3 -14.18 19.33 15.96
N LEU A 4 -13.69 18.16 16.39
CA LEU A 4 -12.32 17.70 16.11
C LEU A 4 -12.03 17.61 14.60
N SER A 5 -13.02 17.19 13.81
CA SER A 5 -12.89 17.12 12.34
C SER A 5 -12.79 18.51 11.71
N TYR A 6 -13.51 19.51 12.22
CA TYR A 6 -13.38 20.90 11.76
C TYR A 6 -12.03 21.51 12.13
N ILE A 7 -11.55 21.29 13.35
CA ILE A 7 -10.22 21.75 13.77
C ILE A 7 -9.14 21.10 12.89
N TYR A 8 -9.24 19.79 12.64
CA TYR A 8 -8.32 19.07 11.76
C TYR A 8 -8.38 19.61 10.32
N LEU A 9 -9.58 19.88 9.79
CA LEU A 9 -9.75 20.49 8.48
C LEU A 9 -9.09 21.87 8.41
N LEU A 10 -9.27 22.71 9.43
CA LEU A 10 -8.68 24.04 9.49
C LEU A 10 -7.14 23.95 9.47
N ILE A 11 -6.55 23.13 10.34
CA ILE A 11 -5.10 22.93 10.42
C ILE A 11 -4.54 22.45 9.08
N THR A 12 -5.16 21.42 8.48
CA THR A 12 -4.69 20.87 7.20
C THR A 12 -4.88 21.86 6.05
N THR A 13 -5.96 22.65 6.06
CA THR A 13 -6.22 23.69 5.06
C THR A 13 -5.20 24.81 5.13
N ILE A 14 -4.93 25.36 6.33
CA ILE A 14 -3.92 26.40 6.53
C ILE A 14 -2.55 25.88 6.09
N ARG A 15 -2.16 24.69 6.56
CA ARG A 15 -0.86 24.10 6.18
C ARG A 15 -0.73 23.95 4.67
N ASN A 16 -1.79 23.50 4.00
CA ASN A 16 -1.79 23.35 2.55
C ASN A 16 -1.72 24.69 1.82
N PHE A 17 -2.45 25.69 2.28
CA PHE A 17 -2.38 27.04 1.75
C PHE A 17 -0.95 27.61 1.84
N LEU A 18 -0.27 27.45 2.98
CA LEU A 18 1.11 27.92 3.13
C LEU A 18 2.10 27.25 2.15
N TYR A 19 1.86 26.00 1.76
CA TYR A 19 2.65 25.34 0.70
C TYR A 19 2.23 25.78 -0.71
N ASP A 20 0.95 26.05 -0.93
CA ASP A 20 0.43 26.55 -2.21
C ASP A 20 1.04 27.94 -2.52
N GLU A 21 1.08 28.82 -1.52
CA GLU A 21 1.66 30.18 -1.59
C GLU A 21 3.19 30.21 -1.45
N LYS A 22 3.86 29.05 -1.40
CA LYS A 22 5.33 28.91 -1.27
C LYS A 22 5.92 29.58 -0.01
N ILE A 23 5.11 29.87 1.01
CA ILE A 23 5.56 30.38 2.31
C ILE A 23 6.36 29.30 3.05
N LEU A 24 5.89 28.04 2.98
CA LEU A 24 6.66 26.90 3.50
C LEU A 24 7.63 26.37 2.45
N PRO A 25 8.88 26.05 2.83
CA PRO A 25 9.90 25.62 1.89
C PRO A 25 9.61 24.23 1.32
N ILE A 26 9.79 24.11 0.00
CA ILE A 26 9.72 22.86 -0.74
C ILE A 26 11.11 22.57 -1.29
N ARG A 27 11.64 21.37 -1.03
CA ARG A 27 12.98 20.96 -1.45
C ARG A 27 12.91 19.96 -2.60
N LYS A 28 13.69 20.18 -3.65
CA LYS A 28 13.80 19.29 -4.81
C LYS A 28 15.10 18.49 -4.76
N VAL A 29 15.02 17.21 -5.13
CA VAL A 29 16.20 16.34 -5.29
C VAL A 29 16.78 16.62 -6.68
N PRO A 30 18.00 17.15 -6.81
CA PRO A 30 18.52 17.54 -8.12
C PRO A 30 18.78 16.33 -9.01
N GLY A 31 18.43 16.38 -10.29
CA GLY A 31 18.78 15.34 -11.28
C GLY A 31 18.08 13.99 -11.09
N VAL A 32 17.07 13.90 -10.23
CA VAL A 32 16.30 12.67 -9.98
C VAL A 32 14.82 13.00 -10.03
N GLU A 33 14.05 12.25 -10.81
CA GLU A 33 12.60 12.40 -10.88
C GLU A 33 11.94 11.71 -9.68
N VAL A 34 11.05 12.41 -8.98
CA VAL A 34 10.33 11.86 -7.82
C VAL A 34 8.87 11.64 -8.18
N ILE A 35 8.47 10.37 -8.28
CA ILE A 35 7.09 9.93 -8.54
C ILE A 35 6.50 9.41 -7.24
N CYS A 36 5.44 10.05 -6.75
CA CYS A 36 4.77 9.62 -5.53
C CYS A 36 3.54 8.79 -5.83
N ILE A 37 3.44 7.62 -5.18
CA ILE A 37 2.24 6.80 -5.16
C ILE A 37 1.59 6.98 -3.79
N GLY A 38 0.47 7.69 -3.75
CA GLY A 38 -0.20 8.05 -2.51
C GLY A 38 -1.71 7.90 -2.56
N ASN A 39 -2.37 8.37 -1.50
CA ASN A 39 -3.82 8.40 -1.41
C ASN A 39 -4.31 9.63 -0.63
N ILE A 40 -5.62 9.90 -0.71
CA ILE A 40 -6.27 11.03 -0.01
C ILE A 40 -6.91 10.57 1.30
N SER A 41 -7.30 9.30 1.41
CA SER A 41 -7.96 8.72 2.58
C SER A 41 -7.06 7.78 3.39
N VAL A 42 -7.34 7.61 4.67
CA VAL A 42 -6.78 6.50 5.46
C VAL A 42 -7.46 5.18 5.08
N GLY A 43 -6.71 4.09 5.18
CA GLY A 43 -7.16 2.75 4.81
C GLY A 43 -6.30 2.12 3.72
N GLY A 44 -6.54 0.83 3.47
CA GLY A 44 -5.82 0.06 2.45
C GLY A 44 -6.34 0.36 1.06
N THR A 45 -5.81 1.38 0.40
CA THR A 45 -6.10 1.71 -1.02
C THR A 45 -5.22 0.94 -2.00
N GLY A 46 -4.53 -0.11 -1.53
CA GLY A 46 -3.69 -0.96 -2.37
C GLY A 46 -2.40 -0.30 -2.87
N LYS A 47 -1.82 0.59 -2.04
CA LYS A 47 -0.55 1.30 -2.34
C LYS A 47 0.62 0.35 -2.58
N THR A 48 0.86 -0.61 -1.69
CA THR A 48 2.02 -1.50 -1.79
C THR A 48 2.06 -2.24 -3.13
N PRO A 49 0.96 -2.89 -3.60
CA PRO A 49 0.91 -3.45 -4.94
C PRO A 49 1.08 -2.43 -6.08
N ALA A 50 0.53 -1.22 -5.94
CA ALA A 50 0.68 -0.17 -6.94
C ALA A 50 2.14 0.32 -7.05
N VAL A 51 2.83 0.52 -5.92
CA VAL A 51 4.28 0.83 -5.90
C VAL A 51 5.06 -0.24 -6.65
N HIS A 52 4.77 -1.53 -6.42
CA HIS A 52 5.44 -2.62 -7.14
C HIS A 52 5.18 -2.55 -8.64
N PHE A 53 3.95 -2.26 -9.07
CA PHE A 53 3.61 -2.07 -10.47
C PHE A 53 4.40 -0.93 -11.10
N PHE A 54 4.44 0.24 -10.46
CA PHE A 54 5.17 1.41 -10.98
C PHE A 54 6.67 1.18 -11.05
N VAL A 55 7.27 0.57 -10.02
CA VAL A 55 8.69 0.23 -10.03
C VAL A 55 9.00 -0.71 -11.20
N LYS A 56 8.23 -1.79 -11.38
CA LYS A 56 8.42 -2.72 -12.50
C LYS A 56 8.23 -2.04 -13.85
N LYS A 57 7.21 -1.18 -14.01
CA LYS A 57 6.95 -0.41 -15.24
C LYS A 57 8.11 0.54 -15.57
N LEU A 58 8.68 1.21 -14.58
CA LEU A 58 9.83 2.11 -14.75
C LEU A 58 11.11 1.36 -15.09
N LEU A 59 11.39 0.24 -14.41
CA LEU A 59 12.52 -0.64 -14.74
C LEU A 59 12.42 -1.18 -16.17
N ALA A 60 11.21 -1.58 -16.61
CA ALA A 60 10.97 -2.04 -17.98
C ALA A 60 11.20 -0.93 -19.03
N LYS A 61 11.11 0.34 -18.63
CA LYS A 61 11.49 1.52 -19.44
C LYS A 61 12.98 1.87 -19.32
N GLY A 62 13.81 1.03 -18.69
CA GLY A 62 15.25 1.26 -18.55
C GLY A 62 15.65 2.25 -17.45
N ARG A 63 14.71 2.71 -16.61
CA ARG A 63 14.98 3.67 -15.53
C ARG A 63 15.76 3.00 -14.39
N LYS A 64 16.59 3.79 -13.72
CA LYS A 64 17.30 3.37 -12.50
C LYS A 64 16.53 3.84 -11.27
N VAL A 65 15.80 2.92 -10.66
CA VAL A 65 14.76 3.24 -9.67
C VAL A 65 15.22 2.94 -8.25
N ALA A 66 14.87 3.81 -7.30
CA ALA A 66 14.84 3.48 -5.87
C ALA A 66 13.43 3.69 -5.28
N VAL A 67 13.11 2.95 -4.21
CA VAL A 67 11.88 3.16 -3.43
C VAL A 67 12.22 3.89 -2.13
N VAL A 68 11.48 4.95 -1.84
CA VAL A 68 11.56 5.67 -0.57
C VAL A 68 10.21 5.59 0.13
N SER A 69 10.21 5.21 1.41
CA SER A 69 9.00 5.23 2.25
C SER A 69 9.28 5.91 3.59
N ARG A 70 8.21 6.16 4.37
CA ARG A 70 8.36 6.67 5.74
C ARG A 70 8.94 5.63 6.70
N GLY A 71 8.68 4.34 6.42
CA GLY A 71 8.86 3.25 7.37
C GLY A 71 7.95 3.40 8.59
N TYR A 72 6.63 3.45 8.34
CA TYR A 72 5.63 3.64 9.39
C TYR A 72 5.72 2.52 10.45
N ARG A 73 5.69 2.90 11.73
CA ARG A 73 5.90 2.03 12.91
C ARG A 73 7.27 1.30 12.99
N GLY A 74 8.16 1.50 12.02
CA GLY A 74 9.53 1.00 12.10
C GLY A 74 10.31 1.65 13.24
N LYS A 75 11.02 0.84 14.03
CA LYS A 75 11.85 1.24 15.17
C LYS A 75 13.32 1.14 14.78
N ARG A 76 13.80 2.15 14.07
CA ARG A 76 15.18 2.24 13.58
C ARG A 76 16.03 3.17 14.44
N LYS A 77 17.30 2.81 14.61
CA LYS A 77 18.30 3.63 15.33
C LYS A 77 18.86 4.77 14.47
N ARG A 78 18.86 4.61 13.14
CA ARG A 78 19.35 5.59 12.16
C ARG A 78 18.21 6.00 11.22
N ASP A 79 18.15 7.28 10.86
CA ASP A 79 17.18 7.84 9.92
C ASP A 79 17.91 8.85 9.01
N PRO A 80 18.01 8.60 7.69
CA PRO A 80 17.45 7.47 6.94
C PRO A 80 18.10 6.11 7.23
N LEU A 81 17.41 5.03 6.91
CA LEU A 81 17.89 3.65 6.98
C LEU A 81 17.78 2.99 5.60
N LEU A 82 18.87 2.36 5.16
CA LEU A 82 18.87 1.46 4.00
C LEU A 82 18.24 0.12 4.42
N VAL A 83 17.13 -0.24 3.79
CA VAL A 83 16.44 -1.51 4.01
C VAL A 83 17.01 -2.58 3.09
N SER A 84 17.24 -2.24 1.83
CA SER A 84 17.83 -3.12 0.82
C SER A 84 18.58 -2.31 -0.22
N ASP A 85 19.67 -2.84 -0.76
CA ASP A 85 20.38 -2.29 -1.92
C ASP A 85 19.84 -2.83 -3.27
N GLY A 86 18.83 -3.69 -3.23
CA GLY A 86 18.27 -4.39 -4.38
C GLY A 86 18.80 -5.83 -4.56
N MET A 87 19.82 -6.22 -3.81
CA MET A 87 20.38 -7.58 -3.78
C MET A 87 20.29 -8.20 -2.38
N VAL A 88 20.60 -7.43 -1.34
CA VAL A 88 20.62 -7.86 0.06
C VAL A 88 19.68 -6.99 0.89
N ILE A 89 18.96 -7.62 1.82
CA ILE A 89 18.10 -6.93 2.79
C ILE A 89 18.87 -6.79 4.10
N PHE A 90 19.03 -5.55 4.58
CA PHE A 90 19.86 -5.17 5.74
C PHE A 90 19.05 -4.83 7.00
N ALA A 91 17.72 -4.73 6.89
CA ALA A 91 16.86 -4.32 8.00
C ALA A 91 15.72 -5.31 8.20
N THR A 92 15.27 -5.44 9.44
CA THR A 92 14.12 -6.26 9.82
C THR A 92 12.79 -5.53 9.57
N PRO A 93 11.65 -6.24 9.47
CA PRO A 93 10.32 -5.62 9.45
C PRO A 93 10.09 -4.67 10.64
N GLN A 94 10.62 -5.00 11.81
CA GLN A 94 10.50 -4.19 13.02
C GLN A 94 11.27 -2.87 12.92
N GLU A 95 12.37 -2.82 12.17
CA GLU A 95 13.17 -1.61 11.95
C GLU A 95 12.64 -0.76 10.79
N SER A 96 12.30 -1.41 9.67
CA SER A 96 11.87 -0.72 8.46
C SER A 96 10.38 -0.40 8.41
N GLY A 97 9.56 -1.16 9.15
CA GLY A 97 8.11 -1.22 8.96
C GLY A 97 7.71 -2.22 7.86
N ASP A 98 6.55 -2.85 8.04
CA ASP A 98 6.05 -3.98 7.24
C ASP A 98 6.02 -3.69 5.74
N GLU A 99 5.49 -2.53 5.33
CA GLU A 99 5.35 -2.18 3.91
C GLU A 99 6.70 -2.00 3.23
N SER A 100 7.67 -1.39 3.92
CA SER A 100 9.02 -1.17 3.36
C SER A 100 9.82 -2.46 3.28
N TYR A 101 9.64 -3.37 4.25
CA TYR A 101 10.24 -4.71 4.17
C TYR A 101 9.64 -5.52 3.01
N LEU A 102 8.31 -5.44 2.80
CA LEU A 102 7.66 -6.05 1.65
C LEU A 102 8.18 -5.52 0.31
N HIS A 103 8.46 -4.23 0.21
CA HIS A 103 9.13 -3.67 -0.98
C HIS A 103 10.49 -4.32 -1.20
N ALA A 104 11.31 -4.41 -0.15
CA ALA A 104 12.65 -4.99 -0.21
C ALA A 104 12.63 -6.49 -0.62
N LEU A 105 11.64 -7.25 -0.15
CA LEU A 105 11.48 -8.67 -0.51
C LEU A 105 11.08 -8.87 -1.97
N ASN A 106 10.23 -8.00 -2.52
CA ASN A 106 9.57 -8.23 -3.80
C ASN A 106 10.18 -7.43 -4.96
N LEU A 107 11.04 -6.45 -4.66
CA LEU A 107 11.67 -5.58 -5.63
C LEU A 107 13.19 -5.69 -5.57
N LYS A 108 13.82 -5.82 -6.73
CA LYS A 108 15.28 -5.83 -6.88
C LYS A 108 15.81 -4.41 -7.11
N VAL A 109 15.47 -3.50 -6.20
CA VAL A 109 15.89 -2.08 -6.24
C VAL A 109 16.25 -1.59 -4.84
N PRO A 110 17.04 -0.51 -4.70
CA PRO A 110 17.29 0.10 -3.41
C PRO A 110 15.98 0.52 -2.72
N VAL A 111 15.83 0.15 -1.45
CA VAL A 111 14.69 0.53 -0.59
C VAL A 111 15.21 1.27 0.62
N ILE A 112 14.76 2.52 0.80
CA ILE A 112 15.19 3.40 1.88
C ILE A 112 13.97 3.86 2.67
N VAL A 113 14.10 3.89 4.00
CA VAL A 113 13.08 4.50 4.88
C VAL A 113 13.61 5.75 5.55
N GLY A 114 12.75 6.77 5.67
CA GLY A 114 13.10 8.01 6.37
C GLY A 114 11.89 8.83 6.80
N ALA A 115 11.92 9.40 8.01
CA ALA A 115 10.85 10.29 8.46
C ALA A 115 10.87 11.60 7.66
N ASP A 116 12.06 12.17 7.42
CA ASP A 116 12.29 13.24 6.45
C ASP A 116 12.55 12.62 5.07
N ARG A 117 11.56 12.69 4.18
CA ARG A 117 11.64 12.04 2.86
C ARG A 117 12.68 12.71 1.98
N TYR A 118 12.93 14.01 2.15
CA TYR A 118 13.98 14.68 1.39
C TYR A 118 15.35 14.13 1.76
N LYS A 119 15.66 13.97 3.05
CA LYS A 119 16.91 13.35 3.49
C LYS A 119 17.05 11.90 2.97
N ALA A 120 15.96 11.12 2.99
CA ALA A 120 15.96 9.75 2.47
C ALA A 120 16.20 9.69 0.95
N CYS A 121 15.57 10.58 0.19
CA CYS A 121 15.80 10.65 -1.26
C CYS A 121 17.24 11.10 -1.59
N MET A 122 17.77 12.07 -0.85
CA MET A 122 19.16 12.48 -0.99
C MET A 122 20.14 11.35 -0.62
N PHE A 123 19.82 10.55 0.39
CA PHE A 123 20.58 9.36 0.74
C PHE A 123 20.59 8.36 -0.41
N ALA A 124 19.43 8.06 -1.00
CA ALA A 124 19.32 7.17 -2.15
C ALA A 124 20.18 7.67 -3.33
N LYS A 125 20.02 8.95 -3.71
CA LYS A 125 20.82 9.58 -4.78
C LYS A 125 22.34 9.52 -4.51
N LYS A 126 22.76 9.69 -3.25
CA LYS A 126 24.19 9.72 -2.90
C LYS A 126 24.85 8.34 -3.02
N HIS A 127 24.13 7.27 -2.73
CA HIS A 127 24.72 5.93 -2.61
C HIS A 127 24.43 5.02 -3.80
N PHE A 128 23.45 5.38 -4.64
CA PHE A 128 23.04 4.58 -5.79
C PHE A 128 22.97 5.44 -7.03
N ASP A 129 23.37 4.85 -8.16
CA ASP A 129 23.18 5.43 -9.49
C ASP A 129 21.72 5.28 -9.89
N ILE A 130 20.92 6.28 -9.54
CA ILE A 130 19.47 6.34 -9.78
C ILE A 130 19.07 7.63 -10.49
N ASP A 131 18.05 7.52 -11.34
CA ASP A 131 17.45 8.64 -12.06
C ASP A 131 15.98 8.88 -11.65
N THR A 132 15.36 7.93 -10.95
CA THR A 132 13.97 7.99 -10.52
C THR A 132 13.79 7.44 -9.11
N ILE A 133 12.97 8.11 -8.30
CA ILE A 133 12.53 7.64 -6.99
C ILE A 133 11.01 7.45 -7.01
N VAL A 134 10.57 6.26 -6.60
CA VAL A 134 9.16 5.98 -6.31
C VAL A 134 8.94 6.17 -4.81
N LEU A 135 8.14 7.19 -4.46
CA LEU A 135 7.82 7.54 -3.08
C LEU A 135 6.51 6.89 -2.64
N ASP A 136 6.58 6.01 -1.64
CA ASP A 136 5.42 5.34 -1.04
C ASP A 136 4.76 6.22 0.05
N ASP A 137 3.46 6.49 -0.12
CA ASP A 137 2.60 7.27 0.78
C ASP A 137 3.13 8.69 1.10
N GLY A 138 3.63 9.37 0.06
CA GLY A 138 4.24 10.70 0.15
C GLY A 138 3.33 11.89 -0.19
N PHE A 139 2.05 11.67 -0.51
CA PHE A 139 1.18 12.71 -1.06
C PHE A 139 0.97 13.89 -0.11
N GLN A 140 0.84 13.62 1.20
CA GLN A 140 0.77 14.66 2.23
C GLN A 140 2.16 15.25 2.59
N HIS A 141 3.28 14.71 2.10
CA HIS A 141 4.62 15.17 2.46
C HIS A 141 5.12 16.32 1.57
N ARG A 142 4.45 17.47 1.65
CA ARG A 142 4.65 18.62 0.76
C ARG A 142 6.02 19.32 0.85
N LYS A 143 6.80 19.05 1.90
CA LYS A 143 8.17 19.56 2.06
C LYS A 143 9.13 19.04 0.98
N LEU A 144 8.82 17.87 0.40
CA LEU A 144 9.53 17.30 -0.74
C LEU A 144 8.77 17.62 -2.02
N TYR A 145 9.47 18.23 -2.99
CA TYR A 145 8.99 18.38 -4.36
C TYR A 145 8.86 17.00 -5.02
N ARG A 146 7.78 16.81 -5.77
CA ARG A 146 7.50 15.59 -6.52
C ARG A 146 7.14 16.01 -7.94
N ASP A 147 7.79 15.38 -8.92
CA ASP A 147 7.56 15.67 -10.33
C ASP A 147 6.19 15.12 -10.76
N ARG A 148 5.75 14.00 -10.17
CA ARG A 148 4.41 13.43 -10.37
C ARG A 148 3.80 12.91 -9.07
N ASP A 149 2.53 13.25 -8.84
CA ASP A 149 1.70 12.70 -7.75
C ASP A 149 0.61 11.78 -8.35
N VAL A 150 0.81 10.46 -8.27
CA VAL A 150 -0.19 9.44 -8.62
C VAL A 150 -1.02 9.11 -7.38
N VAL A 151 -2.33 9.34 -7.47
CA VAL A 151 -3.25 9.17 -6.34
C VAL A 151 -4.19 7.99 -6.57
N LEU A 152 -4.13 7.04 -5.63
CA LEU A 152 -5.05 5.90 -5.60
C LEU A 152 -6.37 6.27 -4.94
N ILE A 153 -7.46 5.90 -5.59
CA ILE A 153 -8.84 6.09 -5.13
C ILE A 153 -9.47 4.69 -4.94
N ASP A 154 -9.96 4.39 -3.74
CA ASP A 154 -10.66 3.13 -3.47
C ASP A 154 -12.08 3.20 -4.04
N ALA A 155 -12.43 2.32 -4.99
CA ALA A 155 -13.75 2.31 -5.62
C ALA A 155 -14.90 2.07 -4.62
N THR A 156 -14.64 1.37 -3.52
CA THR A 156 -15.65 1.06 -2.49
C THR A 156 -15.92 2.23 -1.55
N ASN A 157 -15.00 3.20 -1.48
CA ASN A 157 -15.16 4.43 -0.69
C ASN A 157 -14.36 5.61 -1.29
N PRO A 158 -14.74 6.07 -2.50
CA PRO A 158 -13.93 6.99 -3.30
C PRO A 158 -13.77 8.37 -2.67
N PHE A 159 -14.68 8.75 -1.77
CA PHE A 159 -14.71 10.04 -1.08
C PHE A 159 -14.38 9.95 0.41
N GLY A 160 -13.90 8.79 0.89
CA GLY A 160 -13.50 8.60 2.29
C GLY A 160 -14.61 8.93 3.31
N GLY A 161 -15.88 8.67 2.96
CA GLY A 161 -17.04 9.03 3.79
C GLY A 161 -17.39 10.53 3.82
N GLY A 162 -16.80 11.35 2.95
CA GLY A 162 -17.17 12.76 2.73
C GLY A 162 -16.65 13.76 3.78
N TYR A 163 -15.96 13.27 4.82
CA TYR A 163 -15.41 14.11 5.90
C TYR A 163 -13.94 13.79 6.15
N VAL A 164 -13.21 14.77 6.66
CA VAL A 164 -11.84 14.55 7.15
C VAL A 164 -11.82 13.83 8.48
N LEU A 165 -10.67 13.29 8.83
CA LEU A 165 -10.42 12.69 10.14
C LEU A 165 -10.81 13.64 11.29
N PRO A 166 -11.31 13.12 12.42
CA PRO A 166 -11.66 11.72 12.67
C PRO A 166 -13.12 11.38 12.30
N ARG A 167 -13.89 12.30 11.68
CA ARG A 167 -15.30 12.06 11.32
C ARG A 167 -15.46 11.16 10.10
N GLY A 168 -14.56 11.30 9.14
CA GLY A 168 -14.44 10.40 7.99
C GLY A 168 -12.99 9.96 7.82
N LEU A 169 -12.66 9.47 6.63
CA LEU A 169 -11.35 8.90 6.33
C LEU A 169 -10.44 9.83 5.55
N LEU A 170 -10.91 11.01 5.10
CA LEU A 170 -10.06 11.93 4.34
C LEU A 170 -8.94 12.52 5.23
N ARG A 171 -7.71 12.55 4.71
CA ARG A 171 -6.54 13.11 5.40
C ARG A 171 -6.43 14.64 5.25
N GLU A 172 -7.16 15.21 4.30
CA GLU A 172 -7.20 16.64 3.98
C GLU A 172 -8.42 16.93 3.10
N ASP A 173 -8.66 18.21 2.77
CA ASP A 173 -9.74 18.58 1.84
C ASP A 173 -9.61 17.88 0.48
N PHE A 174 -10.67 17.17 0.09
CA PHE A 174 -10.68 16.35 -1.11
C PHE A 174 -10.48 17.17 -2.39
N LYS A 175 -11.14 18.33 -2.52
CA LYS A 175 -11.06 19.14 -3.75
C LYS A 175 -9.65 19.70 -3.94
N ARG A 176 -9.04 20.22 -2.87
CA ARG A 176 -7.65 20.71 -2.89
C ARG A 176 -6.68 19.58 -3.21
N ALA A 177 -6.83 18.42 -2.57
CA ALA A 177 -6.03 17.24 -2.88
C ALA A 177 -6.13 16.85 -4.37
N VAL A 178 -7.34 16.75 -4.92
CA VAL A 178 -7.55 16.37 -6.32
C VAL A 178 -6.92 17.37 -7.29
N LYS A 179 -6.94 18.67 -6.99
CA LYS A 179 -6.26 19.68 -7.82
C LYS A 179 -4.76 19.43 -7.91
N ARG A 180 -4.10 19.04 -6.81
CA ARG A 180 -2.64 18.80 -6.76
C ARG A 180 -2.18 17.50 -7.43
N ALA A 181 -3.01 16.45 -7.42
CA ALA A 181 -2.63 15.17 -8.00
C ALA A 181 -2.35 15.29 -9.50
N SER A 182 -1.33 14.63 -10.02
CA SER A 182 -1.04 14.58 -11.45
C SER A 182 -1.96 13.57 -12.14
N GLU A 183 -2.11 12.39 -11.53
CA GLU A 183 -2.77 11.23 -12.13
C GLU A 183 -3.64 10.52 -11.08
N PHE A 184 -4.72 9.87 -11.52
CA PHE A 184 -5.57 9.05 -10.65
C PHE A 184 -5.64 7.62 -11.12
N ILE A 185 -5.70 6.71 -10.15
CA ILE A 185 -6.04 5.31 -10.38
C ILE A 185 -7.18 4.91 -9.46
N ILE A 186 -8.30 4.49 -10.04
CA ILE A 186 -9.35 3.81 -9.28
C ILE A 186 -8.89 2.38 -9.02
N THR A 187 -8.89 2.00 -7.76
CA THR A 187 -8.44 0.70 -7.24
C THR A 187 -9.63 -0.10 -6.71
N LYS A 188 -9.48 -1.42 -6.58
CA LYS A 188 -10.57 -2.33 -6.18
C LYS A 188 -11.82 -2.19 -7.05
N SER A 189 -11.63 -1.90 -8.33
CA SER A 189 -12.74 -1.72 -9.27
C SER A 189 -13.60 -2.98 -9.43
N ASP A 190 -13.02 -4.14 -9.14
CA ASP A 190 -13.66 -5.45 -9.11
C ASP A 190 -14.63 -5.66 -7.94
N LEU A 191 -14.59 -4.79 -6.93
CA LEU A 191 -15.49 -4.86 -5.77
C LEU A 191 -16.73 -3.95 -5.91
N VAL A 192 -16.88 -3.27 -7.05
CA VAL A 192 -18.05 -2.44 -7.37
C VAL A 192 -18.61 -2.82 -8.73
N ASN A 193 -19.90 -2.56 -8.96
CA ASN A 193 -20.48 -2.77 -10.27
C ASN A 193 -20.04 -1.70 -11.28
N GLU A 194 -20.22 -1.97 -12.57
CA GLU A 194 -19.81 -1.07 -13.64
C GLU A 194 -20.47 0.32 -13.57
N ARG A 195 -21.72 0.39 -13.12
CA ARG A 195 -22.46 1.66 -13.01
C ARG A 195 -21.79 2.57 -11.99
N GLU A 196 -21.41 2.03 -10.85
CA GLU A 196 -20.69 2.76 -9.80
C GLU A 196 -19.30 3.18 -10.26
N LEU A 197 -18.56 2.28 -10.91
CA LEU A 197 -17.25 2.60 -11.49
C LEU A 197 -17.34 3.75 -12.51
N LYS A 198 -18.31 3.70 -13.44
CA LYS A 198 -18.60 4.78 -14.41
C LYS A 198 -18.96 6.09 -13.70
N ARG A 199 -19.74 6.04 -12.61
CA ARG A 199 -20.09 7.22 -11.79
C ARG A 199 -18.84 7.89 -11.21
N ILE A 200 -17.92 7.09 -10.65
CA ILE A 200 -16.67 7.60 -10.08
C ILE A 200 -15.81 8.23 -11.19
N LYS A 201 -15.57 7.52 -12.30
CA LYS A 201 -14.80 8.05 -13.44
C LYS A 201 -15.36 9.37 -13.95
N ASN A 202 -16.68 9.41 -14.19
CA ASN A 202 -17.36 10.62 -14.68
C ASN A 202 -17.26 11.79 -13.72
N TYR A 203 -17.24 11.54 -12.40
CA TYR A 203 -17.06 12.60 -11.42
C TYR A 203 -15.68 13.27 -11.56
N PHE A 204 -14.61 12.50 -11.72
CA PHE A 204 -13.26 13.06 -11.90
C PHE A 204 -13.10 13.77 -13.25
N ILE A 205 -13.62 13.17 -14.33
CA ILE A 205 -13.55 13.75 -15.67
C ILE A 205 -14.35 15.06 -15.73
N LYS A 206 -15.62 15.05 -15.34
CA LYS A 206 -16.50 16.22 -15.49
C LYS A 206 -16.16 17.36 -14.53
N LYS A 207 -15.73 17.05 -13.31
CA LYS A 207 -15.51 18.07 -12.27
C LYS A 207 -14.08 18.58 -12.19
N PHE A 208 -13.11 17.78 -12.61
CA PHE A 208 -11.70 18.11 -12.48
C PHE A 208 -10.92 18.03 -13.80
N HIS A 209 -11.55 17.62 -14.90
CA HIS A 209 -10.92 17.49 -16.22
C HIS A 209 -9.67 16.60 -16.19
N LYS A 210 -9.73 15.53 -15.40
CA LYS A 210 -8.61 14.59 -15.25
C LYS A 210 -9.02 13.19 -15.69
N GLU A 211 -8.22 12.62 -16.58
CA GLU A 211 -8.32 11.20 -16.92
C GLU A 211 -8.06 10.34 -15.67
N VAL A 212 -8.69 9.17 -15.67
CA VAL A 212 -8.58 8.23 -14.55
C VAL A 212 -8.28 6.87 -15.10
N SER A 213 -7.18 6.29 -14.62
CA SER A 213 -6.84 4.90 -14.87
C SER A 213 -7.66 3.99 -13.96
N VAL A 214 -7.81 2.73 -14.35
CA VAL A 214 -8.59 1.74 -13.59
C VAL A 214 -7.72 0.53 -13.32
N ALA A 215 -7.70 0.09 -12.07
CA ALA A 215 -7.01 -1.10 -11.62
C ALA A 215 -7.90 -1.93 -10.71
N LYS A 216 -7.73 -3.25 -10.80
CA LYS A 216 -8.28 -4.21 -9.85
C LYS A 216 -7.20 -4.72 -8.91
N HIS A 217 -7.64 -5.06 -7.70
CA HIS A 217 -6.82 -5.77 -6.71
C HIS A 217 -7.33 -7.20 -6.63
N GLY A 218 -7.00 -7.98 -7.65
CA GLY A 218 -7.47 -9.36 -7.76
C GLY A 218 -6.65 -10.29 -6.86
N ILE A 219 -7.31 -11.32 -6.33
CA ILE A 219 -6.59 -12.48 -5.83
C ILE A 219 -5.85 -13.08 -7.01
N SER A 220 -4.53 -13.20 -6.88
CA SER A 220 -3.73 -13.80 -7.93
C SER A 220 -3.45 -15.25 -7.60
N LYS A 221 -2.88 -15.51 -6.41
CA LYS A 221 -2.27 -16.80 -6.10
C LYS A 221 -2.32 -17.11 -4.61
N LEU A 222 -2.30 -18.41 -4.30
CA LEU A 222 -1.90 -18.93 -3.00
C LEU A 222 -0.44 -19.34 -3.08
N CYS A 223 0.34 -19.08 -2.06
CA CYS A 223 1.72 -19.54 -1.96
C CYS A 223 1.92 -20.27 -0.65
N ASP A 224 2.64 -21.39 -0.67
CA ASP A 224 3.15 -21.97 0.57
C ASP A 224 4.33 -21.14 1.13
N LEU A 225 4.82 -21.51 2.30
CA LEU A 225 5.95 -20.84 2.94
C LEU A 225 7.28 -20.98 2.18
N LYS A 226 7.39 -21.96 1.29
CA LYS A 226 8.55 -22.15 0.41
C LYS A 226 8.44 -21.30 -0.87
N GLY A 227 7.34 -20.57 -1.04
CA GLY A 227 7.07 -19.76 -2.22
C GLY A 227 6.47 -20.55 -3.40
N ASN A 228 6.13 -21.82 -3.22
CA ASN A 228 5.50 -22.59 -4.29
C ASN A 228 4.06 -22.11 -4.49
N MET A 229 3.72 -21.83 -5.74
CA MET A 229 2.39 -21.37 -6.11
C MET A 229 1.39 -22.53 -6.09
N LYS A 230 0.22 -22.29 -5.49
CA LYS A 230 -0.94 -23.17 -5.52
C LYS A 230 -2.11 -22.50 -6.26
N PRO A 231 -2.87 -23.24 -7.07
CA PRO A 231 -4.06 -22.70 -7.70
C PRO A 231 -5.11 -22.26 -6.68
N LEU A 232 -5.82 -21.16 -6.98
CA LEU A 232 -6.87 -20.64 -6.08
C LEU A 232 -8.03 -21.62 -5.86
N PHE A 233 -8.31 -22.49 -6.83
CA PHE A 233 -9.39 -23.48 -6.72
C PHE A 233 -9.16 -24.51 -5.62
N TRP A 234 -7.94 -24.65 -5.08
CA TRP A 234 -7.67 -25.52 -3.93
C TRP A 234 -8.51 -25.16 -2.71
N VAL A 235 -8.91 -23.90 -2.58
CA VAL A 235 -9.73 -23.41 -1.47
C VAL A 235 -11.20 -23.83 -1.58
N LYS A 236 -11.67 -24.12 -2.80
CA LYS A 236 -13.09 -24.42 -3.04
C LYS A 236 -13.53 -25.65 -2.26
N GLY A 237 -14.61 -25.52 -1.49
CA GLY A 237 -15.17 -26.59 -0.68
C GLY A 237 -14.32 -27.00 0.53
N LYS A 238 -13.28 -26.24 0.90
CA LYS A 238 -12.41 -26.53 2.05
C LYS A 238 -12.83 -25.81 3.33
N LYS A 239 -12.47 -26.37 4.47
CA LYS A 239 -12.53 -25.70 5.77
C LYS A 239 -11.26 -24.90 5.99
N LEU A 240 -11.39 -23.61 6.24
CA LEU A 240 -10.25 -22.71 6.37
C LEU A 240 -10.20 -22.08 7.75
N MET A 241 -9.00 -22.02 8.31
CA MET A 241 -8.68 -21.09 9.38
C MET A 241 -7.98 -19.87 8.78
N ILE A 242 -8.58 -18.69 8.90
CA ILE A 242 -7.93 -17.46 8.42
C ILE A 242 -7.48 -16.59 9.58
N PHE A 243 -6.32 -15.96 9.45
CA PHE A 243 -5.87 -14.97 10.43
C PHE A 243 -5.23 -13.76 9.75
N SER A 244 -5.42 -12.59 10.35
CA SER A 244 -4.83 -11.36 9.82
C SER A 244 -4.63 -10.30 10.88
N GLY A 245 -3.58 -9.49 10.73
CA GLY A 245 -3.28 -8.30 11.53
C GLY A 245 -3.43 -7.04 10.69
N LEU A 246 -4.59 -6.87 10.07
CA LEU A 246 -4.93 -5.78 9.15
C LEU A 246 -5.83 -4.73 9.80
N ALA A 247 -5.81 -3.50 9.27
CA ALA A 247 -6.76 -2.45 9.63
C ALA A 247 -8.23 -2.80 9.35
N ASN A 248 -8.51 -3.64 8.35
CA ASN A 248 -9.86 -4.11 8.04
C ASN A 248 -9.85 -5.61 7.67
N PRO A 249 -9.91 -6.51 8.68
CA PRO A 249 -9.91 -7.96 8.46
C PRO A 249 -11.13 -8.48 7.68
N LEU A 250 -12.27 -7.78 7.73
CA LEU A 250 -13.48 -8.19 7.01
C LEU A 250 -13.30 -8.17 5.49
N ASN A 251 -12.44 -7.30 4.96
CA ASN A 251 -12.13 -7.31 3.53
C ASN A 251 -11.37 -8.58 3.14
N PHE A 252 -10.43 -9.04 3.97
CA PHE A 252 -9.71 -10.29 3.72
C PHE A 252 -10.66 -11.49 3.76
N GLU A 253 -11.56 -11.53 4.72
CA GLU A 253 -12.61 -12.56 4.80
C GLU A 253 -13.50 -12.58 3.55
N LYS A 254 -14.03 -11.41 3.12
CA LYS A 254 -14.83 -11.31 1.88
C LYS A 254 -14.08 -11.82 0.66
N THR A 255 -12.80 -11.49 0.56
CA THR A 255 -11.91 -11.98 -0.49
C THR A 255 -11.81 -13.52 -0.45
N VAL A 256 -11.62 -14.12 0.72
CA VAL A 256 -11.55 -15.59 0.86
C VAL A 256 -12.91 -16.26 0.57
N ILE A 257 -14.03 -15.67 0.99
CA ILE A 257 -15.39 -16.17 0.67
C ILE A 257 -15.62 -16.27 -0.83
N SER A 258 -15.07 -15.33 -1.62
CA SER A 258 -15.19 -15.37 -3.10
C SER A 258 -14.54 -16.59 -3.74
N LEU A 259 -13.66 -17.31 -3.02
CA LEU A 259 -13.05 -18.58 -3.45
C LEU A 259 -13.93 -19.80 -3.15
N ALA A 260 -15.14 -19.59 -2.60
CA ALA A 260 -16.13 -20.60 -2.27
C ALA A 260 -15.63 -21.74 -1.36
N PRO A 261 -14.98 -21.46 -0.21
CA PRO A 261 -14.72 -22.48 0.80
C PRO A 261 -16.03 -23.04 1.39
N ALA A 262 -15.95 -24.24 1.97
CA ALA A 262 -17.09 -24.83 2.67
C ALA A 262 -17.35 -24.16 4.02
N TYR A 263 -16.27 -23.74 4.71
CA TYR A 263 -16.37 -23.09 6.02
C TYR A 263 -15.14 -22.23 6.30
N ILE A 264 -15.31 -21.14 7.04
CA ILE A 264 -14.23 -20.24 7.47
C ILE A 264 -14.38 -20.00 8.98
N GLU A 265 -13.31 -20.24 9.74
CA GLU A 265 -13.11 -19.65 11.06
C GLU A 265 -12.05 -18.54 10.96
N ARG A 266 -12.22 -17.46 11.73
CA ARG A 266 -11.36 -16.28 11.68
C ARG A 266 -10.72 -15.96 13.02
N LEU A 267 -9.47 -15.50 12.98
CA LEU A 267 -8.77 -14.90 14.10
C LEU A 267 -8.16 -13.55 13.72
N ASP A 268 -8.74 -12.50 14.29
CA ASP A 268 -8.29 -11.13 14.03
C ASP A 268 -7.26 -10.66 15.06
N PHE A 269 -6.21 -10.02 14.56
CA PHE A 269 -5.21 -9.34 15.38
C PHE A 269 -5.23 -7.85 15.08
N LYS A 270 -4.63 -7.05 15.96
CA LYS A 270 -4.52 -5.59 15.75
C LYS A 270 -3.69 -5.30 14.50
N ASP A 271 -3.97 -4.17 13.86
CA ASP A 271 -3.19 -3.74 12.69
C ASP A 271 -1.70 -3.59 13.05
N HIS A 272 -0.83 -4.14 12.20
CA HIS A 272 0.61 -4.30 12.43
C HIS A 272 0.97 -5.17 13.66
N HIS A 273 0.17 -6.19 13.98
CA HIS A 273 0.48 -7.14 15.03
C HIS A 273 1.77 -7.92 14.73
N ASN A 274 2.71 -7.94 15.68
CA ASN A 274 3.92 -8.76 15.62
C ASN A 274 3.61 -10.14 16.25
N PHE A 275 3.56 -11.17 15.42
CA PHE A 275 3.12 -12.50 15.85
C PHE A 275 4.18 -13.17 16.74
N LYS A 276 3.74 -13.66 17.89
CA LYS A 276 4.58 -14.40 18.84
C LYS A 276 4.27 -15.89 18.78
N ALA A 277 5.14 -16.72 19.32
CA ALA A 277 4.94 -18.18 19.40
C ALA A 277 3.57 -18.57 20.00
N LYS A 278 3.09 -17.83 21.02
CA LYS A 278 1.76 -18.04 21.61
C LYS A 278 0.61 -17.80 20.63
N ASP A 279 0.76 -16.87 19.69
CA ASP A 279 -0.26 -16.56 18.69
C ASP A 279 -0.32 -17.69 17.66
N ILE A 280 0.84 -18.21 17.26
CA ILE A 280 0.94 -19.38 16.37
C ILE A 280 0.32 -20.62 17.02
N ALA A 281 0.60 -20.86 18.30
CA ALA A 281 -0.01 -21.96 19.05
C ALA A 281 -1.54 -21.84 19.13
N LEU A 282 -2.07 -20.62 19.31
CA LEU A 282 -3.51 -20.35 19.30
C LEU A 282 -4.13 -20.61 17.92
N ILE A 283 -3.50 -20.12 16.84
CA ILE A 283 -3.94 -20.36 15.46
C ILE A 283 -4.01 -21.86 15.19
N ARG A 284 -2.95 -22.60 15.54
CA ARG A 284 -2.86 -24.04 15.37
C ARG A 284 -3.97 -24.78 16.14
N LYS A 285 -4.15 -24.46 17.43
CA LYS A 285 -5.19 -25.08 18.26
C LYS A 285 -6.59 -24.89 17.68
N LYS A 286 -6.88 -23.70 17.13
CA LYS A 286 -8.16 -23.44 16.46
C LYS A 286 -8.31 -24.22 15.16
N ALA A 287 -7.27 -24.21 14.32
CA ALA A 287 -7.24 -24.97 13.07
C ALA A 287 -7.45 -26.49 13.31
N GLU A 288 -6.78 -27.06 14.32
CA GLU A 288 -6.95 -28.47 14.71
C GLU A 288 -8.37 -28.75 15.23
N LYS A 289 -8.93 -27.88 16.08
CA LYS A 289 -10.27 -28.05 16.65
C LYS A 289 -11.36 -28.10 15.57
N MET A 290 -11.21 -27.32 14.51
CA MET A 290 -12.17 -27.26 13.41
C MET A 290 -11.86 -28.25 12.28
N ASP A 291 -10.77 -29.02 12.41
CA ASP A 291 -10.24 -29.89 11.35
C ASP A 291 -10.05 -29.12 10.03
N ALA A 292 -9.31 -28.01 10.11
CA ALA A 292 -9.08 -27.13 8.96
C ALA A 292 -8.20 -27.82 7.92
N ASP A 293 -8.62 -27.81 6.66
CA ASP A 293 -7.78 -28.24 5.54
C ASP A 293 -6.54 -27.33 5.44
N TYR A 294 -6.75 -26.01 5.50
CA TYR A 294 -5.73 -25.00 5.28
C TYR A 294 -5.83 -23.82 6.25
N ILE A 295 -4.68 -23.21 6.52
CA ILE A 295 -4.57 -21.95 7.26
C ILE A 295 -4.19 -20.87 6.27
N LEU A 296 -4.91 -19.76 6.20
CA LEU A 296 -4.63 -18.64 5.29
C LEU A 296 -4.26 -17.36 6.03
N THR A 297 -3.26 -16.66 5.50
CA THR A 297 -2.92 -15.30 5.94
C THR A 297 -2.55 -14.41 4.75
N THR A 298 -2.17 -13.15 5.00
CA THR A 298 -1.78 -12.18 3.97
C THR A 298 -0.27 -12.03 3.84
N GLU A 299 0.20 -11.51 2.69
CA GLU A 299 1.62 -11.19 2.51
C GLU A 299 2.13 -10.20 3.56
N LYS A 300 1.29 -9.24 3.95
CA LYS A 300 1.63 -8.26 5.01
C LYS A 300 1.80 -8.93 6.37
N ASP A 301 1.04 -9.98 6.66
CA ASP A 301 1.14 -10.71 7.91
C ASP A 301 2.28 -11.72 7.92
N LEU A 302 2.60 -12.33 6.77
CA LEU A 302 3.70 -13.28 6.61
C LEU A 302 5.04 -12.71 7.11
N VAL A 303 5.36 -11.46 6.76
CA VAL A 303 6.64 -10.84 7.13
C VAL A 303 6.78 -10.57 8.64
N LYS A 304 5.70 -10.73 9.41
CA LYS A 304 5.67 -10.53 10.86
C LYS A 304 5.60 -11.86 11.63
N LEU A 305 5.58 -12.99 10.92
CA LEU A 305 5.64 -14.30 11.52
C LEU A 305 7.07 -14.57 12.03
N PRO A 306 7.21 -15.33 13.14
CA PRO A 306 8.52 -15.72 13.63
C PRO A 306 9.19 -16.73 12.68
N ASP A 307 10.52 -16.68 12.57
CA ASP A 307 11.29 -17.55 11.67
C ASP A 307 11.14 -19.04 12.01
N ASN A 308 11.01 -19.36 13.29
CA ASN A 308 10.81 -20.74 13.78
C ASN A 308 9.34 -21.17 13.71
N LEU A 309 8.74 -21.00 12.54
CA LEU A 309 7.32 -21.24 12.33
C LEU A 309 7.01 -22.74 12.30
N ASN A 310 6.33 -23.23 13.35
CA ASN A 310 5.84 -24.60 13.41
C ASN A 310 4.33 -24.65 13.15
N ILE A 311 3.96 -24.44 11.88
CA ILE A 311 2.57 -24.49 11.42
C ILE A 311 2.52 -25.22 10.08
N SER A 312 1.71 -26.27 9.99
CA SER A 312 1.47 -27.00 8.75
C SER A 312 0.35 -26.33 7.95
N ASN A 313 0.31 -26.59 6.65
CA ASN A 313 -0.77 -26.17 5.76
C ASN A 313 -1.07 -24.66 5.76
N LEU A 314 -0.06 -23.84 6.07
CA LEU A 314 -0.16 -22.39 5.98
C LEU A 314 0.12 -21.92 4.55
N TYR A 315 -0.84 -21.19 4.00
CA TYR A 315 -0.73 -20.53 2.72
C TYR A 315 -0.97 -19.03 2.85
N VAL A 316 -0.34 -18.30 1.95
CA VAL A 316 -0.38 -16.84 1.89
C VAL A 316 -1.17 -16.44 0.67
N LEU A 317 -2.21 -15.65 0.89
CA LEU A 317 -3.00 -15.08 -0.19
C LEU A 317 -2.27 -13.85 -0.75
N LYS A 318 -1.86 -13.94 -2.01
CA LYS A 318 -1.22 -12.84 -2.74
C LYS A 318 -2.24 -12.03 -3.51
N ILE A 319 -2.16 -10.71 -3.36
CA ILE A 319 -3.01 -9.76 -4.09
C ILE A 319 -2.16 -9.15 -5.20
N GLU A 320 -2.68 -9.18 -6.43
CA GLU A 320 -2.04 -8.56 -7.58
C GLU A 320 -2.75 -7.27 -7.97
N PHE A 321 -1.93 -6.31 -8.40
CA PHE A 321 -2.41 -5.06 -8.98
C PHE A 321 -2.39 -5.20 -10.49
N THR A 322 -3.57 -5.25 -11.10
CA THR A 322 -3.70 -5.33 -12.55
C THR A 322 -4.37 -4.08 -13.06
N MET A 323 -3.68 -3.36 -13.95
CA MET A 323 -4.28 -2.26 -14.69
C MET A 323 -5.29 -2.82 -15.71
N LEU A 324 -6.52 -2.33 -15.66
CA LEU A 324 -7.56 -2.57 -16.65
C LEU A 324 -7.54 -1.48 -17.73
N GLU A 325 -7.26 -0.24 -17.31
CA GLU A 325 -7.08 0.91 -18.18
C GLU A 325 -5.86 1.69 -17.66
N ASP A 326 -4.78 1.75 -18.44
CA ASP A 326 -3.53 2.40 -18.03
C ASP A 326 -3.29 3.69 -18.82
N ASN A 327 -3.61 4.82 -18.19
CA ASN A 327 -3.31 6.15 -18.71
C ASN A 327 -2.10 6.80 -18.01
N THR A 328 -1.32 6.03 -17.26
CA THR A 328 -0.26 6.56 -16.39
C THR A 328 1.08 6.70 -17.11
N LEU A 329 1.84 7.74 -16.78
CA LEU A 329 3.18 7.99 -17.30
C LEU A 329 3.28 8.05 -18.85
N LYS A 330 2.22 8.48 -19.54
CA LYS A 330 2.17 8.57 -21.01
C LYS A 330 3.26 9.49 -21.59
N ASP A 331 3.57 10.59 -20.89
CA ASP A 331 4.49 11.62 -21.39
C ASP A 331 5.95 11.43 -20.93
N MET A 332 6.27 10.33 -20.24
CA MET A 332 7.66 10.05 -19.87
C MET A 332 8.45 9.58 -21.09
N LYS A 333 9.33 10.46 -21.58
CA LYS A 333 10.36 10.10 -22.57
C LYS A 333 11.29 9.05 -21.95
N GLY A 334 11.57 8.00 -22.73
CA GLY A 334 12.45 6.88 -22.34
C GLY A 334 13.89 7.33 -22.10
#